data_AF-A0A947EE51-F1
#
_entry.id   AF-A0A947EE51-F1
#
_cell.length_a   1.000
_cell.length_b   1.000
_cell.length_c   1.000
_cell.angle_alpha   90.00
_cell.angle_beta   90.00
_cell.angle_gamma   90.00
#
_symmetry.space_group_name_H-M   'P 1'
#
loop_
_entity.id
_entity.type
_entity.pdbx_description
1 polymer ?
#
loop_
_entity_poly.entity_id
_entity_poly.type
_entity_poly.pdbx_seq_one_letter_code
_entity_poly.pdbx_strand_id
1 'polypeptide(L)'
;HAVAAIERYLPHRLAMRTPGRDPGAVFLNKRGGRLSRQGIWGIIRRHGETAGIDVVSPHVLRHSAATHMVQGGADLRTVQEMLGHASISTTQIYTRVTPEHLLEVYMTSHPRSR
;
A
#
# COMPACT_ATOMS: atom_id res chain seq x y z
N HIS A 1 6.99 8.58 -6.12
CA HIS A 1 6.12 9.33 -5.18
C HIS A 1 6.33 8.98 -3.70
N ALA A 2 6.38 7.70 -3.30
CA ALA A 2 6.48 7.33 -1.88
C ALA A 2 7.77 7.83 -1.18
N VAL A 3 8.93 7.69 -1.84
CA VAL A 3 10.22 8.18 -1.32
C VAL A 3 10.16 9.68 -1.00
N ALA A 4 9.76 10.50 -1.98
CA ALA A 4 9.62 11.94 -1.80
C ALA A 4 8.65 12.35 -0.68
N ALA A 5 7.57 11.56 -0.46
CA ALA A 5 6.64 11.80 0.64
C ALA A 5 7.28 11.50 2.01
N ILE A 6 8.06 10.42 2.11
CA ILE A 6 8.80 10.06 3.33
C ILE A 6 9.89 11.08 3.61
N GLU A 7 10.68 11.47 2.60
CA GLU A 7 11.73 12.49 2.74
C GLU A 7 11.16 13.82 3.24
N ARG A 8 10.00 14.23 2.73
CA ARG A 8 9.29 15.41 3.23
C ARG A 8 8.82 15.26 4.68
N TYR A 9 8.43 14.05 5.08
CA TYR A 9 7.95 13.77 6.43
C TYR A 9 9.06 13.72 7.48
N LEU A 10 10.25 13.20 7.15
CA LEU A 10 11.33 12.95 8.11
C LEU A 10 11.78 14.19 8.92
N PRO A 11 11.90 15.41 8.33
CA PRO A 11 12.18 16.62 9.11
C PRO A 11 11.09 16.93 10.14
N HIS A 12 9.81 16.83 9.77
CA HIS A 12 8.69 17.04 10.69
C HIS A 12 8.66 15.99 11.80
N ARG A 13 8.94 14.73 11.46
CA ARG A 13 9.07 13.63 12.42
C ARG A 13 10.11 13.96 13.49
N LEU A 14 11.27 14.49 13.09
CA LEU A 14 12.34 14.81 14.04
C LEU A 14 11.91 15.88 15.03
N ALA A 15 11.23 16.93 14.56
CA ALA A 15 10.69 18.00 15.41
C ALA A 15 9.56 17.52 16.34
N MET A 16 8.78 16.51 15.93
CA MET A 16 7.67 15.97 16.71
C MET A 16 8.08 14.93 17.75
N ARG A 17 9.30 14.36 17.68
CA ARG A 17 9.69 13.22 18.51
C ARG A 17 9.83 13.62 19.98
N THR A 18 9.16 12.90 20.87
CA THR A 18 9.38 13.04 22.32
C THR A 18 10.59 12.19 22.75
N PRO A 19 11.63 12.77 23.39
CA PRO A 19 12.74 12.00 23.94
C PRO A 19 12.25 10.91 24.90
N GLY A 20 12.89 9.73 24.86
CA GLY A 20 12.53 8.59 25.72
C GLY A 20 11.31 7.77 25.28
N ARG A 21 10.57 8.20 24.25
CA ARG A 21 9.58 7.33 23.57
C ARG A 21 10.23 6.53 22.45
N ASP A 22 9.59 5.42 22.08
CA ASP A 22 10.02 4.45 21.04
C ASP A 22 10.84 5.11 19.90
N PRO A 23 12.18 5.03 19.95
CA PRO A 23 13.06 5.77 19.06
C PRO A 23 13.01 5.24 17.62
N GLY A 24 12.58 3.98 17.45
CA GLY A 24 12.46 3.29 16.17
C GLY A 24 11.12 3.52 15.45
N ALA A 25 10.17 4.23 16.06
CA ALA A 25 8.94 4.58 15.38
C ALA A 25 9.21 5.60 14.25
N VAL A 26 8.96 5.18 13.01
CA VAL A 26 8.99 6.05 11.83
C VAL A 26 7.81 7.00 11.86
N PHE A 27 6.58 6.46 11.95
CA PHE A 27 5.36 7.27 11.99
C PHE A 27 4.95 7.59 13.43
N LEU A 28 4.79 8.89 13.71
CA LEU A 28 4.43 9.41 15.04
C LEU A 28 3.01 9.96 15.08
N ASN A 29 2.40 9.87 16.26
CA ASN A 29 1.18 10.59 16.59
C ASN A 29 1.48 12.04 17.03
N LYS A 30 0.43 12.85 17.22
CA LYS A 30 0.55 14.26 17.64
C LYS A 30 1.25 14.48 18.99
N ARG A 31 1.36 13.44 19.83
CA ARG A 31 2.07 13.47 21.13
C ARG A 31 3.50 12.96 21.03
N GLY A 32 4.04 12.82 19.81
CA GLY A 32 5.43 12.41 19.57
C GLY A 32 5.77 10.95 19.87
N GLY A 33 4.76 10.09 20.10
CA GLY A 33 4.94 8.64 20.24
C GLY A 33 4.52 7.86 19.00
N ARG A 34 4.71 6.54 18.98
CA ARG A 34 4.30 5.66 17.87
C ARG A 34 2.83 5.88 17.47
N LEU A 35 2.59 5.97 16.17
CA LEU A 35 1.24 6.04 15.62
C LEU A 35 0.53 4.68 15.82
N SER A 36 -0.67 4.70 16.40
CA SER A 36 -1.46 3.48 16.63
C SER A 36 -2.27 3.09 15.39
N ARG A 37 -2.72 1.83 15.33
CA ARG A 37 -3.62 1.33 14.27
C ARG A 37 -4.90 2.14 14.16
N GLN A 38 -5.52 2.47 15.31
CA GLN A 38 -6.71 3.32 15.36
C GLN A 38 -6.42 4.74 14.87
N GLY A 39 -5.24 5.29 15.18
CA GLY A 39 -4.80 6.59 14.67
C GLY A 39 -4.72 6.62 13.15
N ILE A 40 -4.16 5.58 12.53
CA ILE A 40 -4.11 5.43 11.06
C ILE A 40 -5.52 5.41 10.47
N TRP A 41 -6.44 4.64 11.07
CA TRP A 41 -7.84 4.61 10.65
C TRP A 41 -8.48 6.00 10.65
N GLY A 42 -8.30 6.77 11.73
CA GLY A 42 -8.82 8.13 11.81
C GLY A 42 -8.22 9.08 10.77
N ILE A 43 -6.92 8.97 10.49
CA ILE A 43 -6.24 9.77 9.45
C ILE A 43 -6.82 9.45 8.08
N ILE A 44 -6.92 8.16 7.72
CA ILE A 44 -7.44 7.73 6.42
C ILE A 44 -8.88 8.17 6.23
N ARG A 45 -9.74 7.95 7.24
CA ARG A 45 -11.15 8.36 7.17
C ARG A 45 -11.29 9.87 6.92
N ARG A 46 -10.56 10.70 7.68
CA ARG A 46 -10.57 12.15 7.51
C ARG A 46 -10.18 12.58 6.09
N HIS A 47 -9.16 11.94 5.52
CA HIS A 47 -8.74 12.23 4.15
C HIS A 47 -9.75 11.72 3.12
N GLY A 48 -10.42 10.60 3.36
CA GLY A 48 -11.54 10.11 2.54
C GLY A 48 -12.69 11.10 2.51
N GLU A 49 -13.14 11.56 3.68
CA GLU A 49 -14.20 12.55 3.81
C GLU A 49 -13.85 13.85 3.06
N THR A 50 -12.61 14.33 3.18
CA THR A 50 -12.14 15.53 2.47
C THR A 50 -12.07 15.32 0.96
N ALA A 51 -11.83 14.10 0.50
CA ALA A 51 -11.77 13.73 -0.91
C ALA A 51 -13.13 13.31 -1.50
N GLY A 52 -14.21 13.30 -0.70
CA GLY A 52 -15.53 12.80 -1.13
C GLY A 52 -15.59 11.28 -1.35
N ILE A 53 -14.76 10.50 -0.64
CA ILE A 53 -14.69 9.04 -0.74
C ILE A 53 -15.33 8.42 0.50
N ASP A 54 -16.50 7.81 0.32
CA ASP A 54 -17.29 7.25 1.43
C ASP A 54 -16.70 5.96 2.03
N VAL A 55 -16.08 5.11 1.20
CA VAL A 55 -15.58 3.80 1.63
C VAL A 55 -14.06 3.77 1.54
N VAL A 56 -13.39 4.32 2.55
CA VAL A 56 -11.92 4.25 2.65
C VAL A 56 -11.47 3.67 4.00
N SER A 57 -10.53 2.74 3.93
CA SER A 57 -9.91 2.11 5.09
C SER A 57 -8.49 1.64 4.74
N PRO A 58 -7.64 1.29 5.73
CA PRO A 58 -6.34 0.69 5.44
C PRO A 58 -6.40 -0.55 4.55
N HIS A 59 -7.45 -1.37 4.68
CA HIS A 59 -7.61 -2.59 3.88
C HIS A 59 -8.02 -2.27 2.45
N VAL A 60 -8.94 -1.31 2.25
CA VAL A 60 -9.35 -0.85 0.92
C VAL A 60 -8.16 -0.22 0.19
N LEU A 61 -7.40 0.66 0.84
CA LEU A 61 -6.21 1.27 0.24
C LEU A 61 -5.16 0.22 -0.15
N ARG A 62 -4.93 -0.80 0.70
CA ARG A 62 -4.02 -1.90 0.37
C ARG A 62 -4.50 -2.67 -0.86
N HIS A 63 -5.79 -3.00 -0.92
CA HIS A 63 -6.34 -3.75 -2.05
C HIS A 63 -6.26 -2.94 -3.35
N SER A 64 -6.65 -1.66 -3.33
CA SER A 64 -6.53 -0.77 -4.49
C SER A 64 -5.08 -0.64 -4.97
N ALA A 65 -4.11 -0.53 -4.06
CA ALA A 65 -2.70 -0.50 -4.42
C ALA A 65 -2.24 -1.82 -5.08
N ALA A 66 -2.66 -2.97 -4.53
CA ALA A 66 -2.36 -4.29 -5.10
C ALA A 66 -2.93 -4.44 -6.52
N THR A 67 -4.22 -4.12 -6.69
CA THR A 67 -4.90 -4.18 -7.98
C THR A 67 -4.24 -3.24 -8.99
N HIS A 68 -3.91 -2.01 -8.60
CA HIS A 68 -3.23 -1.06 -9.48
C HIS A 68 -1.82 -1.54 -9.89
N MET A 69 -1.08 -2.19 -9.00
CA MET A 69 0.23 -2.77 -9.35
C MET A 69 0.08 -3.90 -10.36
N VAL A 70 -0.84 -4.84 -10.14
CA VAL A 70 -1.08 -5.96 -11.06
C VAL A 70 -1.59 -5.47 -12.42
N GLN A 71 -2.54 -4.53 -12.45
CA GLN A 71 -3.02 -3.90 -13.68
C GLN A 71 -1.91 -3.16 -14.45
N GLY A 72 -0.91 -2.63 -13.74
CA GLY A 72 0.29 -2.04 -14.31
C GLY A 72 1.34 -3.05 -14.79
N GLY A 73 1.03 -4.35 -14.77
CA GLY A 73 1.93 -5.42 -15.22
C GLY A 73 2.92 -5.90 -14.15
N ALA A 74 2.75 -5.52 -12.88
CA ALA A 74 3.57 -6.08 -11.81
C ALA A 74 3.23 -7.56 -11.61
N ASP A 75 4.28 -8.38 -11.53
CA ASP A 75 4.14 -9.79 -11.23
C ASP A 75 3.45 -10.02 -9.87
N LEU A 76 2.51 -10.96 -9.85
CA LEU A 76 1.65 -11.22 -8.71
C LEU A 76 2.45 -11.69 -7.48
N ARG A 77 3.49 -12.49 -7.68
CA ARG A 77 4.36 -12.95 -6.60
C ARG A 77 5.13 -11.78 -5.99
N THR A 78 5.63 -10.88 -6.83
CA THR A 78 6.27 -9.62 -6.39
C THR A 78 5.31 -8.77 -5.55
N VAL A 79 4.06 -8.61 -5.98
CA VAL A 79 3.04 -7.86 -5.21
C VAL A 79 2.73 -8.55 -3.86
N GLN A 80 2.68 -9.88 -3.81
CA GLN A 80 2.46 -10.63 -2.57
C GLN A 80 3.61 -10.46 -1.57
N GLU A 81 4.86 -10.54 -2.04
CA GLU A 81 6.05 -10.33 -1.21
C GLU A 81 6.08 -8.91 -0.63
N MET A 82 5.74 -7.89 -1.44
CA MET A 82 5.67 -6.49 -0.99
C MET A 82 4.58 -6.22 0.05
N LEU A 83 3.45 -6.93 0.00
CA LEU A 83 2.32 -6.73 0.91
C LEU A 83 2.40 -7.57 2.20
N GLY A 84 3.26 -8.60 2.20
CA GLY A 84 3.50 -9.51 3.32
C GLY A 84 2.36 -10.51 3.61
N HIS A 85 2.70 -11.64 4.24
CA HIS A 85 1.76 -12.72 4.60
C HIS A 85 0.61 -12.31 5.56
N ALA A 86 0.67 -11.12 6.16
CA ALA A 86 -0.30 -10.66 7.16
C ALA A 86 -1.70 -10.36 6.60
N SER A 87 -1.92 -10.56 5.29
CA SER A 87 -3.23 -10.52 4.66
C SER A 87 -3.49 -11.75 3.79
N ILE A 88 -3.16 -12.95 4.28
CA ILE A 88 -3.75 -14.23 3.83
C ILE A 88 -5.26 -14.31 4.25
N SER A 89 -6.00 -13.20 4.22
CA SER A 89 -7.44 -13.14 4.50
C SER A 89 -8.26 -12.57 3.34
N THR A 90 -7.71 -12.58 2.12
CA THR A 90 -8.45 -12.44 0.84
C THR A 90 -7.92 -13.43 -0.22
N THR A 91 -7.39 -14.56 0.24
CA THR A 91 -6.53 -15.56 -0.45
C THR A 91 -7.16 -16.28 -1.66
N GLN A 92 -8.28 -15.81 -2.20
CA GLN A 92 -8.92 -16.42 -3.36
C GLN A 92 -9.08 -15.50 -4.57
N ILE A 93 -8.70 -14.22 -4.49
CA ILE A 93 -8.74 -13.34 -5.68
C ILE A 93 -7.48 -13.52 -6.55
N TYR A 94 -6.36 -13.91 -5.96
CA TYR A 94 -5.07 -13.98 -6.68
C TYR A 94 -4.84 -15.30 -7.44
N THR A 95 -5.67 -16.32 -7.23
CA THR A 95 -5.56 -17.61 -7.96
C THR A 95 -6.32 -17.61 -9.28
N ARG A 96 -6.99 -16.50 -9.64
CA ARG A 96 -7.74 -16.41 -10.90
C ARG A 96 -7.30 -15.19 -11.69
N VAL A 97 -6.03 -15.19 -12.09
CA VAL A 97 -5.64 -14.48 -13.30
C VAL A 97 -6.02 -15.40 -14.44
N THR A 98 -6.99 -14.97 -15.24
CA THR A 98 -7.58 -15.77 -16.30
C THR A 98 -6.57 -16.03 -17.44
N PRO A 99 -6.75 -17.10 -18.23
CA PRO A 99 -5.86 -17.44 -19.35
C PRO A 99 -5.61 -16.29 -20.32
N GLU A 100 -6.53 -15.33 -20.41
CA GLU A 100 -6.43 -14.19 -21.31
C GLU A 100 -5.25 -13.26 -20.97
N HIS A 101 -4.90 -13.06 -19.70
CA HIS A 101 -3.75 -12.22 -19.33
C HIS A 101 -2.42 -12.93 -19.60
N LEU A 102 -2.38 -14.26 -19.41
CA LEU A 102 -1.23 -15.08 -19.82
C LEU A 102 -1.06 -15.07 -21.34
N LEU A 103 -2.17 -15.07 -22.10
CA LEU A 103 -2.16 -14.99 -23.56
C LEU A 103 -1.73 -13.60 -24.05
N GLU A 104 -2.18 -12.53 -23.40
CA GLU A 104 -1.79 -11.16 -23.72
C GLU A 104 -0.30 -10.93 -23.50
N VAL A 105 0.23 -11.35 -22.35
CA VAL A 105 1.67 -11.30 -22.06
C VAL A 105 2.46 -12.18 -23.01
N TYR A 106 2.00 -13.40 -23.32
CA TYR A 106 2.64 -14.28 -24.30
C TYR A 106 2.72 -13.63 -25.70
N MET A 107 1.62 -13.03 -26.16
CA MET A 107 1.53 -12.35 -27.47
C MET A 107 2.39 -11.09 -27.56
N THR A 108 2.53 -10.33 -26.47
CA THR A 108 3.31 -9.07 -26.47
C THR A 108 4.80 -9.26 -26.23
N SER A 109 5.24 -10.41 -25.70
CA SER A 109 6.64 -10.65 -25.32
C SER A 109 7.41 -11.64 -26.21
N HIS A 110 6.75 -12.33 -27.16
CA HIS A 110 7.42 -13.28 -28.05
C HIS A 110 7.60 -12.75 -29.49
N PRO A 111 8.85 -12.61 -30.00
CA PRO A 111 9.12 -12.08 -31.35
C PRO A 111 8.81 -13.04 -32.52
N ARG A 112 7.95 -14.06 -32.34
CA ARG A 112 7.59 -15.05 -33.38
C ARG A 112 6.13 -15.54 -33.35
N SER A 113 5.14 -14.67 -33.12
CA SER A 113 3.73 -14.97 -33.42
C SER A 113 3.29 -14.37 -34.77
N ARG A 114 3.92 -14.87 -35.84
CA ARG A 114 3.31 -15.05 -37.17
C ARG A 114 3.87 -16.33 -37.77
#